data_AF-A0A8B6FL41-F1
#
_entry.id   AF-A0A8B6FL41-F1
#
_cell.length_a   1.000
_cell.length_b   1.000
_cell.length_c   1.000
_cell.angle_alpha   90.00
_cell.angle_beta   90.00
_cell.angle_gamma   90.00
#
_symmetry.space_group_name_H-M   'P 1'
#
loop_
_entity.id
_entity.type
_entity.pdbx_description
1 polymer ?
#
loop_
_entity_poly.entity_id
_entity_poly.type
_entity_poly.pdbx_seq_one_letter_code
_entity_poly.pdbx_strand_id
1 'polypeptide(L)'
;MKKLSTKSPDETIITEPSFKSLQMTIFETTNLEQEIDDAVEKIKETMSKYQREGSGWVFSQIKRLDIHFSKFKPLAGSSFIALPKQLLLKKAIINVKNTDNQCFKWAILSALHHDEVDQKQTDRVKQYEKWTNELNFKVIEFQVSLKAIDKFEKLNPNINVNVLGYETSPSKDELEVYPLKVSKNKGEIMIDLMLLINNDKDGKKQEHYCWVKSLSRLLGLQVSLNSHKVFFCRRCFNHFTKQNILDKHLEYCSQKEVVKIELPEPGTFTQFDNYNHAMRVPFTRF
;
A
#
# COMPACT_ATOMS: atom_id res chain seq x y z
N MET A 1 14.95 -18.02 33.70
CA MET A 1 15.69 -19.11 33.00
C MET A 1 16.75 -19.65 33.95
N LYS A 2 17.13 -20.91 33.79
CA LYS A 2 18.23 -21.53 34.57
C LYS A 2 19.23 -22.25 33.66
N LYS A 3 20.49 -22.30 34.06
CA LYS A 3 21.58 -22.97 33.36
C LYS A 3 22.58 -23.53 34.38
N LEU A 4 23.19 -24.68 34.10
CA LEU A 4 24.28 -25.22 34.91
C LEU A 4 25.58 -24.44 34.65
N SER A 5 26.30 -24.10 35.72
CA SER A 5 27.60 -23.45 35.65
C SER A 5 28.62 -24.36 35.00
N THR A 6 29.39 -23.83 34.05
CA THR A 6 30.51 -24.56 33.43
C THR A 6 31.75 -24.57 34.31
N LYS A 7 31.76 -23.81 35.42
CA LYS A 7 32.89 -23.70 36.36
C LYS A 7 32.71 -24.60 37.59
N SER A 8 31.47 -24.93 37.95
CA SER A 8 31.12 -25.73 39.14
C SER A 8 29.88 -26.58 38.82
N PRO A 9 29.97 -27.93 38.78
CA PRO A 9 28.86 -28.80 38.37
C PRO A 9 27.57 -28.68 39.21
N ASP A 10 27.70 -28.25 40.47
CA ASP A 10 26.58 -28.14 41.41
C ASP A 10 25.93 -26.73 41.43
N GLU A 11 26.47 -25.78 40.68
CA GLU A 11 26.02 -24.38 40.71
C GLU A 11 25.05 -24.09 39.57
N THR A 12 23.84 -23.63 39.90
CA THR A 12 22.83 -23.20 38.92
C THR A 12 22.81 -21.69 38.78
N ILE A 13 23.07 -21.20 37.56
CA ILE A 13 22.96 -19.79 37.20
C ILE A 13 21.50 -19.48 36.86
N ILE A 14 20.94 -18.44 37.47
CA ILE A 14 19.57 -17.98 37.24
C ILE A 14 19.61 -16.60 36.59
N THR A 15 18.75 -16.39 35.60
CA THR A 15 18.53 -15.08 34.94
C THR A 15 17.05 -14.82 34.70
N GLU A 16 16.68 -13.54 34.67
CA GLU A 16 15.31 -13.04 34.55
C GLU A 16 15.14 -12.21 33.28
N PRO A 17 15.18 -12.83 32.08
CA PRO A 17 14.96 -12.11 30.83
C PRO A 17 13.48 -11.72 30.70
N SER A 18 13.25 -10.58 30.05
CA SER A 18 11.90 -10.14 29.66
C SER A 18 11.65 -10.45 28.18
N PHE A 19 10.48 -11.00 27.89
CA PHE A 19 10.02 -11.30 26.53
C PHE A 19 8.76 -10.49 26.26
N LYS A 20 8.74 -9.75 25.14
CA LYS A 20 7.66 -8.82 24.81
C LYS A 20 6.99 -9.26 23.52
N SER A 21 5.66 -9.15 23.48
CA SER A 21 4.91 -9.23 22.24
C SER A 21 5.08 -7.92 21.44
N LEU A 22 4.50 -7.89 20.24
CA LEU A 22 4.34 -6.66 19.49
C LEU A 22 3.26 -5.78 20.11
N GLN A 23 3.36 -4.47 19.87
CA GLN A 23 2.29 -3.53 20.20
C GLN A 23 1.14 -3.72 19.21
N MET A 24 -0.07 -3.87 19.72
CA MET A 24 -1.29 -4.06 18.93
C MET A 24 -2.32 -2.96 19.25
N THR A 25 -3.08 -2.58 18.24
CA THR A 25 -4.20 -1.64 18.37
C THR A 25 -5.49 -2.42 18.31
N ILE A 26 -6.30 -2.34 19.37
CA ILE A 26 -7.57 -3.08 19.47
C ILE A 26 -8.72 -2.14 19.11
N PHE A 27 -9.53 -2.54 18.12
CA PHE A 27 -10.78 -1.91 17.75
C PHE A 27 -11.97 -2.80 18.14
N GLU A 28 -13.19 -2.25 18.12
CA GLU A 28 -14.42 -3.00 18.46
C GLU A 28 -14.66 -4.21 17.53
N THR A 29 -14.11 -4.17 16.32
CA THR A 29 -14.19 -5.25 15.32
C THR A 29 -13.01 -6.23 15.38
N THR A 30 -12.00 -5.97 16.22
CA THR A 30 -10.80 -6.80 16.30
C THR A 30 -11.15 -8.14 16.95
N ASN A 31 -10.74 -9.24 16.32
CA ASN A 31 -10.85 -10.57 16.92
C ASN A 31 -9.79 -10.70 18.03
N LEU A 32 -10.18 -10.38 19.25
CA LEU A 32 -9.29 -10.34 20.41
C LEU A 32 -8.60 -11.68 20.68
N GLU A 33 -9.28 -12.80 20.43
CA GLU A 33 -8.74 -14.14 20.69
C GLU A 33 -7.55 -14.42 19.77
N GLN A 34 -7.69 -14.13 18.48
CA GLN A 34 -6.62 -14.30 17.51
C GLN A 34 -5.41 -13.40 17.79
N GLU A 35 -5.65 -12.14 18.18
CA GLU A 35 -4.56 -11.22 18.52
C GLU A 35 -3.78 -11.69 19.76
N ILE A 36 -4.48 -12.19 20.78
CA ILE A 36 -3.85 -12.76 21.97
C ILE A 36 -2.99 -13.98 21.60
N ASP A 37 -3.50 -14.85 20.72
CA ASP A 37 -2.76 -16.02 20.24
C ASP A 37 -1.47 -15.62 19.52
N ASP A 38 -1.54 -14.65 18.61
CA ASP A 38 -0.38 -14.13 17.89
C ASP A 38 0.65 -13.50 18.84
N ALA A 39 0.20 -12.76 19.86
CA ALA A 39 1.06 -12.17 20.88
C ALA A 39 1.78 -13.25 21.72
N VAL A 40 1.06 -14.31 22.09
CA VAL A 40 1.61 -15.46 22.84
C VAL A 40 2.61 -16.22 21.98
N GLU A 41 2.29 -16.46 20.71
CA GLU A 41 3.20 -17.11 19.76
C GLU A 41 4.50 -16.31 19.63
N LYS A 42 4.40 -14.97 19.54
CA LYS A 42 5.60 -14.14 19.46
C LYS A 42 6.50 -14.22 20.69
N ILE A 43 5.90 -14.28 21.88
CA ILE A 43 6.64 -14.45 23.13
C ILE A 43 7.32 -15.83 23.15
N LYS A 44 6.62 -16.90 22.72
CA LYS A 44 7.16 -18.26 22.62
C LYS A 44 8.33 -18.34 21.63
N GLU A 45 8.23 -17.69 20.47
CA GLU A 45 9.32 -17.60 19.49
C GLU A 45 10.56 -16.95 20.11
N THR A 46 10.38 -15.81 20.78
CA THR A 46 11.48 -15.05 21.37
C THR A 46 12.14 -15.81 22.51
N MET A 47 11.35 -16.50 23.33
CA MET A 47 11.84 -17.39 24.38
C MET A 47 12.63 -18.58 23.79
N SER A 48 12.13 -19.19 22.71
CA SER A 48 12.82 -20.30 22.02
C SER A 48 14.14 -19.85 21.40
N LYS A 49 14.16 -18.65 20.80
CA LYS A 49 15.38 -18.02 20.28
C LYS A 49 16.42 -17.84 21.39
N TYR A 50 16.00 -17.34 22.55
CA TYR A 50 16.88 -17.18 23.72
C TYR A 50 17.50 -18.50 24.20
N GLN A 51 16.73 -19.59 24.19
CA GLN A 51 17.23 -20.92 24.56
C GLN A 51 18.22 -21.49 23.52
N ARG A 52 17.96 -21.27 22.23
CA ARG A 52 18.83 -21.75 21.13
C ARG A 52 20.15 -20.98 21.06
N GLU A 53 20.10 -19.67 21.17
CA GLU A 53 21.27 -18.79 21.01
C GLU A 53 22.09 -18.69 22.30
N GLY A 54 21.46 -18.89 23.46
CA GLY A 54 22.15 -18.91 24.74
C GLY A 54 22.50 -20.34 25.15
N SER A 55 23.77 -20.71 25.08
CA SER A 55 24.26 -22.08 25.35
C SER A 55 23.76 -22.64 26.69
N GLY A 56 22.76 -23.52 26.66
CA GLY A 56 22.30 -24.30 27.83
C GLY A 56 21.27 -23.62 28.75
N TRP A 57 20.58 -22.56 28.29
CA TRP A 57 19.46 -21.99 29.06
C TRP A 57 18.19 -22.82 28.91
N VAL A 58 17.58 -23.19 30.04
CA VAL A 58 16.30 -23.90 30.09
C VAL A 58 15.25 -23.01 30.76
N PHE A 59 14.02 -23.09 30.26
CA PHE A 59 12.88 -22.48 30.92
C PHE A 59 12.69 -23.08 32.31
N SER A 60 12.37 -22.23 33.28
CA SER A 60 12.17 -22.67 34.66
C SER A 60 10.78 -22.29 35.15
N GLN A 61 10.47 -20.99 35.15
CA GLN A 61 9.17 -20.48 35.56
C GLN A 61 8.97 -19.05 35.04
N ILE A 62 7.72 -18.63 34.95
CA ILE A 62 7.32 -17.23 34.71
C ILE A 62 7.19 -16.56 36.07
N LYS A 63 7.94 -15.47 36.31
CA LYS A 63 7.85 -14.70 37.56
C LYS A 63 6.78 -13.62 37.52
N ARG A 64 6.54 -13.03 36.35
CA ARG A 64 5.63 -11.90 36.15
C ARG A 64 5.06 -11.92 34.73
N LEU A 65 3.80 -11.51 34.62
CA LEU A 65 3.12 -11.24 33.36
C LEU A 65 2.53 -9.83 33.47
N ASP A 66 3.05 -8.91 32.66
CA ASP A 66 2.60 -7.53 32.64
C ASP A 66 1.83 -7.26 31.34
N ILE A 67 0.63 -6.70 31.45
CA ILE A 67 -0.17 -6.26 30.29
C ILE A 67 -0.24 -4.74 30.31
N HIS A 68 0.27 -4.11 29.26
CA HIS A 68 0.37 -2.67 29.15
C HIS A 68 -0.74 -2.15 28.25
N PHE A 69 -1.67 -1.37 28.81
CA PHE A 69 -2.70 -0.67 28.05
C PHE A 69 -2.33 0.79 27.88
N SER A 70 -2.43 1.29 26.65
CA SER A 70 -2.39 2.73 26.38
C SER A 70 -3.71 3.15 25.78
N LYS A 71 -4.28 4.26 26.26
CA LYS A 71 -5.51 4.82 25.69
C LYS A 71 -5.20 5.35 24.29
N PHE A 72 -5.56 4.57 23.28
CA PHE A 72 -5.51 5.01 21.89
C PHE A 72 -6.61 6.06 21.68
N LYS A 73 -6.21 7.34 21.65
CA LYS A 73 -7.04 8.39 21.07
C LYS A 73 -6.67 8.46 19.59
N PRO A 74 -7.46 7.88 18.66
CA PRO A 74 -7.32 8.26 17.27
C PRO A 74 -7.47 9.78 17.23
N LEU A 75 -6.53 10.48 16.60
CA LEU A 75 -6.63 11.92 16.49
C LEU A 75 -7.96 12.21 15.80
N ALA A 76 -8.85 12.94 16.48
CA ALA A 76 -10.01 13.58 15.87
C ALA A 76 -9.50 14.78 15.05
N GLY A 77 -8.75 14.47 14.00
CA GLY A 77 -8.42 15.35 12.89
C GLY A 77 -9.04 14.72 11.65
N SER A 78 -9.50 15.52 10.71
CA SER A 78 -9.95 15.00 9.42
C SER A 78 -8.88 14.08 8.83
N SER A 79 -9.24 12.88 8.37
CA SER A 79 -8.28 12.07 7.58
C SER A 79 -7.91 12.76 6.27
N PHE A 80 -8.64 13.82 5.89
CA PHE A 80 -8.40 14.62 4.72
C PHE A 80 -6.98 15.18 4.69
N ILE A 81 -6.22 14.73 3.69
CA ILE A 81 -4.93 15.31 3.31
C ILE A 81 -5.17 16.11 2.03
N ALA A 82 -4.75 17.38 2.04
CA ALA A 82 -4.83 18.23 0.85
C ALA A 82 -3.88 17.73 -0.24
N LEU A 83 -4.30 17.82 -1.51
CA LEU A 83 -3.43 17.46 -2.63
C LEU A 83 -2.26 18.44 -2.73
N PRO A 84 -1.02 17.96 -2.96
CA PRO A 84 0.09 18.81 -3.39
C PRO A 84 -0.29 19.64 -4.62
N LYS A 85 0.25 20.85 -4.71
CA LYS A 85 -0.07 21.81 -5.78
C LYS A 85 0.08 21.20 -7.18
N GLN A 86 1.14 20.42 -7.42
CA GLN A 86 1.39 19.76 -8.71
C GLN A 86 0.28 18.77 -9.10
N LEU A 87 -0.25 18.00 -8.15
CA LEU A 87 -1.37 17.08 -8.39
C LEU A 87 -2.70 17.82 -8.58
N LEU A 88 -2.91 18.88 -7.79
CA LEU A 88 -4.12 19.71 -7.88
C LEU A 88 -4.24 20.36 -9.27
N LEU A 89 -3.15 20.86 -9.83
CA LEU A 89 -3.10 21.52 -11.14
C LEU A 89 -3.51 20.59 -12.30
N LYS A 90 -3.23 19.29 -12.19
CA LYS A 90 -3.60 18.29 -13.21
C LYS A 90 -5.12 18.11 -13.34
N LYS A 91 -5.90 18.48 -12.30
CA LYS A 91 -7.36 18.31 -12.22
C LYS A 91 -7.79 16.88 -12.59
N ALA A 92 -6.97 15.91 -12.22
CA ALA A 92 -7.10 14.49 -12.56
C ALA A 92 -7.60 13.64 -11.38
N ILE A 93 -7.72 14.24 -10.20
CA ILE A 93 -8.02 13.57 -8.94
C ILE A 93 -9.24 14.24 -8.30
N ILE A 94 -10.15 13.45 -7.77
CA ILE A 94 -11.22 13.89 -6.87
C ILE A 94 -10.81 13.53 -5.46
N ASN A 95 -10.69 14.55 -4.61
CA ASN A 95 -10.33 14.41 -3.22
C ASN A 95 -11.53 14.78 -2.35
N VAL A 96 -12.28 13.78 -1.90
CA VAL A 96 -13.47 13.99 -1.05
C VAL A 96 -13.01 14.44 0.34
N LYS A 97 -13.56 15.57 0.79
CA LYS A 97 -13.28 16.19 2.09
C LYS A 97 -14.10 15.53 3.18
N ASN A 98 -13.53 14.51 3.81
CA ASN A 98 -14.13 13.80 4.93
C ASN A 98 -13.49 14.19 6.28
N THR A 99 -14.29 14.17 7.33
CA THR A 99 -13.85 14.39 8.72
C THR A 99 -13.71 13.10 9.52
N ASP A 100 -14.13 11.98 8.95
CA ASP A 100 -13.98 10.64 9.50
C ASP A 100 -12.68 9.96 9.00
N ASN A 101 -12.48 8.69 9.32
CA ASN A 101 -11.35 7.88 8.83
C ASN A 101 -11.75 6.98 7.63
N GLN A 102 -12.81 7.32 6.90
CA GLN A 102 -13.37 6.48 5.82
C GLN A 102 -12.95 6.95 4.41
N CYS A 103 -11.78 7.58 4.27
CA CYS A 103 -11.32 8.13 2.99
C CYS A 103 -11.32 7.09 1.84
N PHE A 104 -10.99 5.83 2.12
CA PHE A 104 -11.07 4.75 1.12
C PHE A 104 -12.50 4.55 0.62
N LYS A 105 -13.48 4.48 1.53
CA LYS A 105 -14.90 4.36 1.16
C LYS A 105 -15.34 5.53 0.30
N TRP A 106 -15.02 6.75 0.72
CA TRP A 106 -15.39 7.96 -0.02
C TRP A 106 -14.73 8.02 -1.40
N ALA A 107 -13.48 7.57 -1.52
CA ALA A 107 -12.80 7.49 -2.81
C ALA A 107 -13.46 6.48 -3.76
N ILE A 108 -13.82 5.28 -3.26
CA ILE A 108 -14.53 4.27 -4.06
C ILE A 108 -15.91 4.78 -4.51
N LEU A 109 -16.71 5.34 -3.59
CA LEU A 109 -18.04 5.86 -3.93
C LEU A 109 -17.95 7.03 -4.93
N SER A 110 -16.93 7.89 -4.80
CA SER A 110 -16.70 8.97 -5.75
C SER A 110 -16.37 8.47 -7.16
N ALA A 111 -15.74 7.30 -7.28
CA ALA A 111 -15.44 6.68 -8.57
C ALA A 111 -16.67 6.07 -9.23
N LEU A 112 -17.55 5.44 -8.44
CA LEU A 112 -18.73 4.75 -8.95
C LEU A 112 -19.86 5.70 -9.35
N HIS A 113 -20.08 6.74 -8.53
CA HIS A 113 -21.25 7.60 -8.68
C HIS A 113 -20.90 9.02 -9.13
N HIS A 114 -19.73 9.18 -9.77
CA HIS A 114 -19.26 10.50 -10.22
C HIS A 114 -20.29 11.21 -11.10
N ASP A 115 -20.91 10.49 -12.02
CA ASP A 115 -21.83 11.06 -13.00
C ASP A 115 -23.24 11.33 -12.42
N GLU A 116 -23.52 10.81 -11.23
CA GLU A 116 -24.82 10.91 -10.55
C GLU A 116 -24.90 12.06 -9.50
N VAL A 117 -23.80 12.80 -9.31
CA VAL A 117 -23.68 13.87 -8.31
C VAL A 117 -23.52 15.24 -8.97
N ASP A 118 -23.71 16.31 -8.17
CA ASP A 118 -23.43 17.67 -8.65
C ASP A 118 -21.93 17.83 -8.94
N GLN A 119 -21.60 18.03 -10.21
CA GLN A 119 -20.23 18.17 -10.71
C GLN A 119 -19.46 19.33 -10.06
N LYS A 120 -20.17 20.33 -9.52
CA LYS A 120 -19.57 21.46 -8.79
C LYS A 120 -19.22 21.13 -7.33
N GLN A 121 -19.71 20.01 -6.79
CA GLN A 121 -19.60 19.62 -5.39
C GLN A 121 -19.06 18.20 -5.19
N THR A 122 -18.34 17.68 -6.19
CA THR A 122 -17.78 16.32 -6.20
C THR A 122 -16.81 16.03 -5.05
N ASP A 123 -16.33 17.05 -4.35
CA ASP A 123 -15.44 16.94 -3.18
C ASP A 123 -16.20 16.80 -1.84
N ARG A 124 -17.54 16.78 -1.83
CA ARG A 124 -18.33 16.74 -0.58
C ARG A 124 -18.85 15.35 -0.26
N VAL A 125 -18.63 14.90 0.97
CA VAL A 125 -19.16 13.63 1.50
C VAL A 125 -20.67 13.49 1.30
N LYS A 126 -21.44 14.56 1.56
CA LYS A 126 -22.91 14.57 1.42
C LYS A 126 -23.43 14.11 0.05
N GLN A 127 -22.65 14.30 -1.02
CA GLN A 127 -23.05 13.84 -2.35
C GLN A 127 -23.13 12.31 -2.42
N TYR A 128 -22.33 11.61 -1.62
CA TYR A 128 -22.14 10.17 -1.71
C TYR A 128 -22.81 9.37 -0.57
N GLU A 129 -23.38 10.04 0.44
CA GLU A 129 -23.96 9.42 1.64
C GLU A 129 -25.05 8.37 1.31
N LYS A 130 -25.83 8.59 0.24
CA LYS A 130 -26.91 7.68 -0.16
C LYS A 130 -26.44 6.29 -0.61
N TRP A 131 -25.20 6.15 -1.07
CA TRP A 131 -24.63 4.86 -1.53
C TRP A 131 -23.74 4.18 -0.49
N THR A 132 -23.74 4.68 0.74
CA THR A 132 -22.89 4.17 1.83
C THR A 132 -23.12 2.71 2.18
N ASN A 133 -24.25 2.13 1.78
CA ASN A 133 -24.66 0.74 2.04
C ASN A 133 -24.61 -0.16 0.80
N GLU A 134 -24.18 0.33 -0.37
CA GLU A 134 -24.17 -0.44 -1.62
C GLU A 134 -23.07 -1.52 -1.64
N LEU A 135 -21.93 -1.22 -1.01
CA LEU A 135 -20.76 -2.08 -1.03
C LEU A 135 -20.44 -2.66 0.34
N ASN A 136 -19.78 -3.82 0.32
CA ASN A 136 -19.35 -4.49 1.54
C ASN A 136 -17.97 -3.97 1.99
N PHE A 137 -17.98 -3.08 2.98
CA PHE A 137 -16.78 -2.57 3.65
C PHE A 137 -16.48 -3.26 5.00
N LYS A 138 -17.21 -4.33 5.38
CA LYS A 138 -17.17 -4.91 6.74
C LYS A 138 -15.81 -5.49 7.17
N VAL A 139 -14.91 -5.77 6.22
CA VAL A 139 -13.60 -6.40 6.47
C VAL A 139 -12.44 -5.40 6.40
N ILE A 140 -12.74 -4.12 6.20
CA ILE A 140 -11.72 -3.08 6.09
C ILE A 140 -11.65 -2.31 7.42
N GLU A 141 -10.54 -2.49 8.15
CA GLU A 141 -10.19 -1.63 9.27
C GLU A 141 -9.93 -0.19 8.78
N PHE A 142 -10.28 0.81 9.59
CA PHE A 142 -10.02 2.20 9.26
C PHE A 142 -8.50 2.46 9.36
N GLN A 143 -7.91 2.88 8.22
CA GLN A 143 -6.52 2.66 7.76
C GLN A 143 -6.38 1.42 6.87
N VAL A 144 -6.87 1.57 5.64
CA VAL A 144 -6.87 0.50 4.64
C VAL A 144 -5.45 0.24 4.18
N SER A 145 -4.82 -0.81 4.69
CA SER A 145 -3.55 -1.29 4.16
C SER A 145 -3.73 -1.82 2.72
N LEU A 146 -2.66 -1.80 1.92
CA LEU A 146 -2.71 -2.34 0.56
C LEU A 146 -3.18 -3.82 0.51
N LYS A 147 -2.89 -4.59 1.57
CA LYS A 147 -3.35 -5.99 1.71
C LYS A 147 -4.86 -6.09 2.02
N ALA A 148 -5.43 -5.11 2.72
CA ALA A 148 -6.86 -5.07 2.99
C ALA A 148 -7.68 -4.81 1.72
N ILE A 149 -7.09 -4.14 0.73
CA ILE A 149 -7.72 -3.91 -0.58
C ILE A 149 -7.98 -5.25 -1.30
N ASP A 150 -7.08 -6.22 -1.20
CA ASP A 150 -7.30 -7.55 -1.79
C ASP A 150 -8.51 -8.26 -1.16
N LYS A 151 -8.76 -8.04 0.15
CA LYS A 151 -9.96 -8.54 0.83
C LYS A 151 -11.22 -7.82 0.34
N PHE A 152 -11.15 -6.51 0.11
CA PHE A 152 -12.25 -5.72 -0.45
C PHE A 152 -12.64 -6.19 -1.85
N GLU A 153 -11.66 -6.38 -2.74
CA GLU A 153 -11.89 -6.88 -4.11
C GLU A 153 -12.56 -8.27 -4.10
N LYS A 154 -12.19 -9.15 -3.14
CA LYS A 154 -12.84 -10.46 -2.99
C LYS A 154 -14.30 -10.38 -2.58
N LEU A 155 -14.67 -9.38 -1.77
CA LEU A 155 -16.05 -9.17 -1.33
C LEU A 155 -16.90 -8.45 -2.37
N ASN A 156 -16.27 -7.72 -3.28
CA ASN A 156 -16.92 -6.93 -4.32
C ASN A 156 -16.31 -7.32 -5.69
N PRO A 157 -16.61 -8.52 -6.22
CA PRO A 157 -15.85 -9.16 -7.30
C PRO A 157 -15.84 -8.40 -8.64
N ASN A 158 -16.77 -7.46 -8.83
CA ASN A 158 -16.82 -6.62 -10.03
C ASN A 158 -15.87 -5.42 -9.97
N ILE A 159 -15.26 -5.14 -8.80
CA ILE A 159 -14.43 -3.96 -8.57
C ILE A 159 -12.96 -4.37 -8.43
N ASN A 160 -12.12 -3.77 -9.26
CA ASN A 160 -10.67 -3.85 -9.17
C ASN A 160 -10.12 -2.48 -8.75
N VAL A 161 -9.24 -2.47 -7.76
CA VAL A 161 -8.65 -1.26 -7.19
C VAL A 161 -7.14 -1.28 -7.42
N ASN A 162 -6.67 -0.27 -8.14
CA ASN A 162 -5.26 0.06 -8.28
C ASN A 162 -4.93 1.22 -7.33
N VAL A 163 -3.73 1.22 -6.77
CA VAL A 163 -3.26 2.29 -5.89
C VAL A 163 -1.97 2.86 -6.46
N LEU A 164 -1.91 4.17 -6.56
CA LEU A 164 -0.78 4.95 -7.02
C LEU A 164 -0.19 5.72 -5.83
N GLY A 165 1.14 5.80 -5.81
CA GLY A 165 1.90 6.69 -4.95
C GLY A 165 2.55 7.79 -5.76
N TYR A 166 3.11 8.77 -5.07
CA TYR A 166 3.95 9.79 -5.69
C TYR A 166 5.15 10.11 -4.82
N GLU A 167 6.20 10.61 -5.45
CA GLU A 167 7.39 11.13 -4.80
C GLU A 167 7.83 12.39 -5.53
N THR A 168 8.38 13.34 -4.79
CA THR A 168 8.97 14.53 -5.38
C THR A 168 10.42 14.22 -5.71
N SER A 169 10.75 14.26 -7.00
CA SER A 169 12.13 14.02 -7.46
C SER A 169 13.05 15.14 -6.96
N PRO A 170 14.11 14.83 -6.18
CA PRO A 170 15.02 15.84 -5.64
C PRO A 170 15.73 16.66 -6.73
N SER A 171 15.91 16.07 -7.91
CA SER A 171 16.70 16.64 -9.01
C SER A 171 15.90 17.49 -9.99
N LYS A 172 14.57 17.33 -10.06
CA LYS A 172 13.73 17.97 -11.08
C LYS A 172 12.63 18.89 -10.54
N ASP A 173 12.40 18.92 -9.23
CA ASP A 173 11.22 19.55 -8.61
C ASP A 173 9.90 19.10 -9.30
N GLU A 174 9.94 17.90 -9.88
CA GLU A 174 8.85 17.26 -10.59
C GLU A 174 8.28 16.13 -9.74
N LEU A 175 6.96 16.00 -9.79
CA LEU A 175 6.25 14.94 -9.10
C LEU A 175 6.21 13.70 -9.97
N GLU A 176 6.83 12.63 -9.50
CA GLU A 176 6.83 11.32 -10.14
C GLU A 176 5.74 10.46 -9.51
N VAL A 177 4.84 9.92 -10.35
CA VAL A 177 3.79 8.99 -9.92
C VAL A 177 4.27 7.57 -10.22
N TYR A 178 3.99 6.63 -9.32
CA TYR A 178 4.32 5.21 -9.49
C TYR A 178 3.19 4.31 -8.96
N PRO A 179 3.02 3.09 -9.51
CA PRO A 179 2.05 2.14 -8.99
C PRO A 179 2.53 1.51 -7.68
N LEU A 180 1.68 1.54 -6.66
CA LEU A 180 1.86 0.85 -5.36
C LEU A 180 1.19 -0.52 -5.34
N LYS A 181 0.00 -0.60 -5.95
CA LYS A 181 -0.77 -1.84 -6.13
C LYS A 181 -1.43 -1.80 -7.49
N VAL A 182 -1.30 -2.88 -8.24
CA VAL A 182 -2.12 -3.11 -9.44
C VAL A 182 -2.93 -4.36 -9.20
N SER A 183 -4.24 -4.26 -9.36
CA SER A 183 -5.13 -5.41 -9.22
C SER A 183 -4.76 -6.49 -10.24
N LYS A 184 -4.80 -7.75 -9.80
CA LYS A 184 -4.58 -8.93 -10.65
C LYS A 184 -5.90 -9.48 -11.20
N ASN A 185 -7.02 -8.95 -10.71
CA ASN A 185 -8.35 -9.43 -11.05
C ASN A 185 -8.81 -8.87 -12.39
N LYS A 186 -9.75 -9.58 -13.01
CA LYS A 186 -10.38 -9.19 -14.29
C LYS A 186 -11.80 -8.65 -14.09
N GLY A 187 -12.08 -8.03 -12.94
CA GLY A 187 -13.35 -7.35 -12.71
C GLY A 187 -13.64 -6.29 -13.78
N GLU A 188 -14.92 -5.97 -13.96
CA GLU A 188 -15.37 -5.05 -15.01
C GLU A 188 -15.02 -3.59 -14.69
N ILE A 189 -15.11 -3.23 -13.42
CA ILE A 189 -14.92 -1.86 -12.95
C ILE A 189 -13.48 -1.71 -12.44
N MET A 190 -12.70 -0.86 -13.11
CA MET A 190 -11.34 -0.52 -12.69
C MET A 190 -11.31 0.87 -12.05
N ILE A 191 -10.95 0.92 -10.76
CA ILE A 191 -10.82 2.15 -9.99
C ILE A 191 -9.34 2.39 -9.71
N ASP A 192 -8.85 3.55 -10.12
CA ASP A 192 -7.49 4.00 -9.83
C ASP A 192 -7.54 4.98 -8.64
N LEU A 193 -6.84 4.66 -7.55
CA LEU A 193 -6.74 5.49 -6.35
C LEU A 193 -5.34 6.09 -6.20
N MET A 194 -5.26 7.29 -5.65
CA MET A 194 -4.03 7.94 -5.21
C MET A 194 -3.94 7.85 -3.69
N LEU A 195 -2.81 7.37 -3.17
CA LEU A 195 -2.51 7.35 -1.74
C LEU A 195 -1.69 8.58 -1.38
N LEU A 196 -2.25 9.45 -0.53
CA LEU A 196 -1.54 10.56 0.08
C LEU A 196 -1.05 10.14 1.45
N ILE A 197 0.20 10.46 1.76
CA ILE A 197 0.82 10.17 3.04
C ILE A 197 1.30 11.48 3.63
N ASN A 198 0.89 11.77 4.87
CA ASN A 198 1.43 12.87 5.64
C ASN A 198 2.04 12.34 6.94
N ASN A 199 3.27 12.72 7.22
CA ASN A 199 3.96 12.38 8.46
C ASN A 199 3.83 13.56 9.40
N ASP A 200 3.07 13.40 10.47
CA ASP A 200 2.95 14.45 11.49
C ASP A 200 4.26 14.59 12.28
N LYS A 201 4.46 15.74 12.95
CA LYS A 201 5.66 16.05 13.74
C LYS A 201 5.93 15.04 14.86
N ASP A 202 4.90 14.33 15.30
CA ASP A 202 4.97 13.27 16.31
C ASP A 202 5.24 11.87 15.72
N GLY A 203 5.60 11.77 14.44
CA GLY A 203 5.89 10.50 13.75
C GLY A 203 4.65 9.67 13.40
N LYS A 204 3.44 10.23 13.52
CA LYS A 204 2.20 9.56 13.11
C LYS A 204 1.99 9.68 11.61
N LYS A 205 1.92 8.53 10.94
CA LYS A 205 1.59 8.43 9.52
C LYS A 205 0.08 8.55 9.34
N GLN A 206 -0.35 9.56 8.60
CA GLN A 206 -1.73 9.69 8.12
C GLN A 206 -1.78 9.30 6.66
N GLU A 207 -2.75 8.47 6.32
CA GLU A 207 -2.98 7.96 4.97
C GLU A 207 -4.36 8.38 4.48
N HIS A 208 -4.42 8.90 3.26
CA HIS A 208 -5.66 9.38 2.66
C HIS A 208 -5.78 8.92 1.21
N TYR A 209 -6.89 8.27 0.89
CA TYR A 209 -7.18 7.81 -0.47
C TYR A 209 -8.00 8.85 -1.24
N CYS A 210 -7.61 9.09 -2.48
CA CYS A 210 -8.34 9.93 -3.43
C CYS A 210 -8.60 9.17 -4.72
N TRP A 211 -9.69 9.48 -5.41
CA TRP A 211 -9.97 8.84 -6.70
C TRP A 211 -9.25 9.54 -7.85
N VAL A 212 -8.52 8.80 -8.68
CA VAL A 212 -7.90 9.27 -9.92
C VAL A 212 -8.92 9.12 -11.05
N LYS A 213 -9.70 10.17 -11.30
CA LYS A 213 -10.70 10.18 -12.38
C LYS A 213 -10.13 10.08 -13.78
N SER A 214 -8.87 10.46 -13.99
CA SER A 214 -8.24 10.40 -15.31
C SER A 214 -6.75 10.16 -15.23
N LEU A 215 -6.35 8.91 -15.45
CA LEU A 215 -4.94 8.52 -15.51
C LEU A 215 -4.18 9.26 -16.63
N SER A 216 -4.81 9.44 -17.79
CA SER A 216 -4.20 10.18 -18.91
C SER A 216 -3.92 11.64 -18.57
N ARG A 217 -4.77 12.31 -17.76
CA ARG A 217 -4.48 13.67 -17.28
C ARG A 217 -3.43 13.70 -16.18
N LEU A 218 -3.41 12.66 -15.34
CA LEU A 218 -2.43 12.52 -14.27
C LEU A 218 -1.01 12.38 -14.85
N LEU A 219 -0.85 11.55 -15.88
CA LEU A 219 0.46 11.22 -16.48
C LEU A 219 0.79 12.05 -17.73
N GLY A 220 -0.22 12.60 -18.43
CA GLY A 220 -0.06 13.14 -19.79
C GLY A 220 0.83 14.36 -19.96
N LEU A 221 1.05 15.16 -18.90
CA LEU A 221 2.00 16.27 -18.95
C LEU A 221 3.45 15.82 -19.18
N GLN A 222 3.78 14.55 -18.93
CA GLN A 222 5.11 13.99 -19.15
C GLN A 222 5.34 13.48 -20.57
N VAL A 223 4.32 13.44 -21.44
CA VAL A 223 4.37 12.64 -22.67
C VAL A 223 4.09 13.42 -23.96
N SER A 224 3.09 14.32 -24.02
CA SER A 224 2.83 15.03 -25.28
C SER A 224 2.20 16.41 -25.10
N LEU A 225 2.71 17.38 -25.87
CA LEU A 225 2.14 18.73 -26.04
C LEU A 225 0.84 18.74 -26.86
N ASN A 226 0.50 17.62 -27.53
CA ASN A 226 -0.65 17.53 -28.43
C ASN A 226 -1.87 16.85 -27.77
N SER A 227 -3.06 17.34 -28.11
CA SER A 227 -4.38 16.98 -27.54
C SER A 227 -4.91 15.58 -27.89
N HIS A 228 -4.06 14.62 -28.26
CA HIS A 228 -4.52 13.28 -28.64
C HIS A 228 -4.74 12.39 -27.41
N LYS A 229 -5.77 11.53 -27.45
CA LYS A 229 -6.07 10.60 -26.36
C LYS A 229 -4.94 9.56 -26.26
N VAL A 230 -4.27 9.54 -25.11
CA VAL A 230 -3.19 8.60 -24.80
C VAL A 230 -3.69 7.55 -23.80
N PHE A 231 -3.34 6.29 -24.05
CA PHE A 231 -3.67 5.14 -23.21
C PHE A 231 -2.44 4.71 -22.42
N PHE A 232 -2.56 4.57 -21.11
CA PHE A 232 -1.44 4.19 -20.25
C PHE A 232 -1.60 2.77 -19.72
N CYS A 233 -0.52 1.99 -19.74
CA CYS A 233 -0.46 0.74 -19.00
C CYS A 233 -0.32 1.03 -17.51
N ARG A 234 -1.27 0.58 -16.69
CA ARG A 234 -1.28 0.79 -15.22
C ARG A 234 -0.12 0.12 -14.47
N ARG A 235 0.60 -0.80 -15.12
CA ARG A 235 1.71 -1.56 -14.53
C ARG A 235 3.07 -0.92 -14.77
N CYS A 236 3.32 -0.44 -15.98
CA CYS A 236 4.63 0.10 -16.38
C CYS A 236 4.59 1.58 -16.77
N PHE A 237 3.40 2.19 -16.81
CA PHE A 237 3.16 3.56 -17.27
C PHE A 237 3.66 3.89 -18.67
N ASN A 238 3.99 2.88 -19.48
CA ASN A 238 4.14 3.08 -20.92
C ASN A 238 2.83 3.56 -21.52
N HIS A 239 2.99 4.42 -22.53
CA HIS A 239 1.89 5.07 -23.20
C HIS A 239 1.71 4.53 -24.62
N PHE A 240 0.46 4.50 -25.06
CA PHE A 240 0.05 3.95 -26.34
C PHE A 240 -0.97 4.88 -26.99
N THR A 241 -0.94 4.96 -28.32
CA THR A 241 -1.84 5.81 -29.09
C THR A 241 -3.21 5.17 -29.35
N LYS A 242 -3.33 3.85 -29.22
CA LYS A 242 -4.55 3.09 -29.45
C LYS A 242 -4.74 1.99 -28.39
N GLN A 243 -6.00 1.72 -28.03
CA GLN A 243 -6.37 0.71 -27.04
C GLN A 243 -5.87 -0.70 -27.43
N ASN A 244 -6.02 -1.09 -28.70
CA ASN A 244 -5.58 -2.39 -29.19
C ASN A 244 -4.06 -2.64 -29.04
N ILE A 245 -3.23 -1.59 -29.07
CA ILE A 245 -1.79 -1.70 -28.86
C ILE A 245 -1.50 -1.91 -27.37
N LEU A 246 -2.24 -1.22 -26.50
CA LEU A 246 -2.18 -1.45 -25.06
C LEU A 246 -2.63 -2.88 -24.72
N ASP A 247 -3.68 -3.40 -25.35
CA ASP A 247 -4.17 -4.77 -25.09
C ASP A 247 -3.09 -5.80 -25.45
N LYS A 248 -2.45 -5.66 -26.62
CA LYS A 248 -1.28 -6.48 -27.00
C LYS A 248 -0.11 -6.32 -26.02
N HIS A 249 0.11 -5.12 -25.51
CA HIS A 249 1.13 -4.88 -24.50
C HIS A 249 0.82 -5.62 -23.19
N LEU A 250 -0.44 -5.68 -22.78
CA LEU A 250 -0.87 -6.35 -21.55
C LEU A 250 -0.65 -7.87 -21.59
N GLU A 251 -0.69 -8.51 -22.77
CA GLU A 251 -0.46 -9.96 -22.94
C GLU A 251 0.88 -10.42 -22.34
N TYR A 252 1.94 -9.64 -22.54
CA TYR A 252 3.27 -9.95 -21.99
C TYR A 252 3.62 -9.09 -20.77
N CYS A 253 3.09 -7.87 -20.66
CA CYS A 253 3.38 -7.02 -19.51
C CYS A 253 2.85 -7.66 -18.24
N SER A 254 1.61 -8.18 -18.24
CA SER A 254 0.94 -8.78 -17.08
C SER A 254 1.71 -9.94 -16.44
N GLN A 255 2.56 -10.62 -17.20
CA GLN A 255 3.38 -11.75 -16.75
C GLN A 255 4.58 -11.33 -15.89
N LYS A 256 4.99 -10.05 -15.99
CA LYS A 256 6.12 -9.49 -15.23
C LYS A 256 5.66 -8.90 -13.91
N GLU A 257 6.54 -8.76 -12.93
CA GLU A 257 6.23 -7.97 -11.73
C GLU A 257 6.08 -6.48 -12.06
N VAL A 258 5.34 -5.76 -11.22
CA VAL A 258 5.18 -4.32 -11.34
C VAL A 258 6.50 -3.67 -10.94
N VAL A 259 7.11 -2.90 -11.84
CA VAL A 259 8.43 -2.29 -11.64
C VAL A 259 8.38 -0.81 -11.97
N LYS A 260 9.04 0.01 -11.12
CA LYS A 260 9.36 1.40 -11.44
C LYS A 260 10.50 1.40 -12.46
N ILE A 261 10.30 2.04 -13.60
CA ILE A 261 11.36 2.19 -14.61
C ILE A 261 12.19 3.40 -14.22
N GLU A 262 13.43 3.17 -13.81
CA GLU A 262 14.41 4.24 -13.60
C GLU A 262 15.34 4.27 -14.82
N LEU A 263 15.28 5.37 -15.56
CA LEU A 263 16.18 5.57 -16.69
C LEU A 263 17.51 6.15 -16.18
N PRO A 264 18.63 5.71 -16.75
CA PRO A 264 19.95 6.26 -16.44
C PRO A 264 19.98 7.76 -16.76
N GLU A 265 20.75 8.54 -16.00
CA GLU A 265 20.89 9.98 -16.23
C GLU A 265 21.45 10.26 -17.63
N PRO A 266 21.04 11.38 -18.29
CA PRO A 266 21.57 11.73 -19.60
C PRO A 266 23.11 11.78 -19.58
N GLY A 267 23.75 10.99 -20.45
CA GLY A 267 25.22 10.89 -20.53
C GLY A 267 25.83 9.74 -19.71
N THR A 268 25.02 8.97 -18.98
CA THR A 268 25.46 7.70 -18.41
C THR A 268 25.24 6.56 -19.42
N PHE A 269 26.27 5.74 -19.59
CA PHE A 269 26.24 4.61 -20.52
C PHE A 269 26.14 3.31 -19.73
N THR A 270 25.26 2.42 -20.16
CA THR A 270 25.26 1.03 -19.70
C THR A 270 26.02 0.20 -20.73
N GLN A 271 27.06 -0.50 -20.29
CA GLN A 271 27.85 -1.40 -21.13
C GLN A 271 27.52 -2.84 -20.75
N PHE A 272 27.32 -3.70 -21.74
CA PHE A 272 27.21 -5.13 -21.50
C PHE A 272 28.62 -5.69 -21.29
N ASP A 273 28.92 -6.19 -20.10
CA ASP A 273 30.22 -6.81 -19.80
C ASP A 273 30.45 -8.09 -20.62
N ASN A 274 29.35 -8.76 -21.00
CA ASN A 274 29.36 -10.11 -21.57
C ASN A 274 28.59 -10.17 -22.91
N TYR A 275 28.89 -9.25 -23.83
CA TYR A 275 28.27 -9.20 -25.17
C TYR A 275 28.28 -10.55 -25.91
N ASN A 276 29.32 -11.37 -25.71
CA ASN A 276 29.45 -12.70 -26.33
C ASN A 276 28.39 -13.72 -25.87
N HIS A 277 27.66 -13.44 -24.77
CA HIS A 277 26.55 -14.28 -24.29
C HIS A 277 25.18 -13.84 -24.85
N ALA A 278 25.14 -12.83 -25.72
CA ALA A 278 23.91 -12.43 -26.40
C ALA A 278 23.51 -13.50 -27.44
N MET A 279 22.29 -14.02 -27.34
CA MET A 279 21.75 -14.92 -28.36
C MET A 279 21.36 -14.12 -29.61
N ARG A 280 21.78 -14.58 -30.80
CA ARG A 280 21.26 -14.05 -32.06
C ARG A 280 19.77 -14.38 -32.16
N VAL A 281 18.93 -13.36 -32.33
CA VAL A 281 17.50 -13.55 -32.61
C VAL A 281 17.38 -14.27 -33.98
N PRO A 282 16.66 -15.40 -34.07
CA PRO A 282 16.45 -16.06 -35.35
C PRO A 282 15.59 -15.18 -36.25
N PHE A 283 16.10 -14.83 -37.43
CA PHE A 283 15.31 -14.15 -38.46
C PHE A 283 14.66 -15.21 -39.35
N THR A 284 13.35 -15.08 -39.57
CA THR A 284 12.67 -15.80 -40.65
C THR A 284 12.69 -14.92 -41.90
N ARG A 285 13.16 -15.49 -43.01
CA ARG A 285 13.03 -14.88 -44.34
C ARG A 285 11.75 -15.47 -44.95
N PHE A 286 10.75 -14.62 -45.18
CA PHE A 286 9.58 -14.97 -46.00
C PHE A 286 9.96 -14.95 -47.48
#